data_AF-A0A7C5CQG1-F1
#
_entry.id   AF-A0A7C5CQG1-F1
#
_cell.length_a   1.000
_cell.length_b   1.000
_cell.length_c   1.000
_cell.angle_alpha   90.00
_cell.angle_beta   90.00
_cell.angle_gamma   90.00
#
_symmetry.space_group_name_H-M   'P 1'
#
loop_
_entity.id
_entity.type
_entity.pdbx_description
1 polymer ?
#
loop_
_entity_poly.entity_id
_entity_poly.type
_entity_poly.pdbx_seq_one_letter_code
_entity_poly.pdbx_strand_id
1 'polypeptide(L)'
;MIRIASLLLTVPLLAACASGVPEVIRTPLAEAPTVAQVRADPDRHLGRRVRWGGAIVRVHNREQDTLVEVVALRLRSDGRPVGEKERTEGRFLARIGGFVDPAVFSKGRSITVVGTLEPAAKRKIGAYPYLFPVVGVEHYYLWEPLRRRPPPPPPPWWYDPWCPDPFYPWRCHPAWW
;
A
#
# COMPACT_ATOMS: atom_id res chain seq x y z
N MET A 1 -30.04 57.08 -16.89
CA MET A 1 -28.59 56.86 -16.67
C MET A 1 -28.41 55.48 -16.06
N ILE A 2 -27.93 54.53 -16.86
CA ILE A 2 -27.87 53.08 -16.53
C ILE A 2 -26.76 52.86 -15.50
N ARG A 3 -27.12 52.39 -14.29
CA ARG A 3 -26.15 51.96 -13.28
C ARG A 3 -25.62 50.59 -13.71
N ILE A 4 -24.40 50.56 -14.22
CA ILE A 4 -23.69 49.33 -14.57
C ILE A 4 -23.45 48.56 -13.29
N ALA A 5 -24.27 47.52 -13.07
CA ALA A 5 -24.11 46.56 -12.01
C ALA A 5 -22.75 45.87 -12.20
N SER A 6 -21.79 46.21 -11.34
CA SER A 6 -20.50 45.54 -11.27
C SER A 6 -20.71 44.17 -10.64
N LEU A 7 -21.07 43.19 -11.48
CA LEU A 7 -21.12 41.79 -11.09
C LEU A 7 -19.67 41.31 -10.94
N LEU A 8 -19.11 41.40 -9.73
CA LEU A 8 -17.83 40.79 -9.39
C LEU A 8 -17.97 39.26 -9.59
N LEU A 9 -17.51 38.78 -10.75
CA LEU A 9 -17.41 37.36 -11.07
C LEU A 9 -16.33 36.75 -10.16
N THR A 10 -16.75 36.27 -9.01
CA THR A 10 -15.88 35.57 -8.06
C THR A 10 -15.58 34.20 -8.65
N VAL A 11 -14.41 34.04 -9.27
CA VAL A 11 -13.94 32.74 -9.79
C VAL A 11 -13.57 31.87 -8.58
N PRO A 12 -14.28 30.76 -8.31
CA PRO A 12 -13.85 29.84 -7.27
C PRO A 12 -12.61 29.11 -7.77
N LEU A 13 -11.45 29.45 -7.21
CA LEU A 13 -10.23 28.66 -7.33
C LEU A 13 -10.46 27.35 -6.57
N LEU A 14 -11.10 26.37 -7.22
CA LEU A 14 -11.12 25.00 -6.74
C LEU A 14 -9.70 24.46 -6.85
N ALA A 15 -8.93 24.63 -5.79
CA ALA A 15 -7.69 23.90 -5.58
C ALA A 15 -8.06 22.42 -5.42
N ALA A 16 -8.06 21.70 -6.53
CA ALA A 16 -8.10 20.24 -6.50
C ALA A 16 -6.84 19.79 -5.77
N CYS A 17 -6.98 19.30 -4.55
CA CYS A 17 -5.91 18.60 -3.84
C CYS A 17 -5.58 17.34 -4.66
N ALA A 18 -4.69 17.48 -5.65
CA ALA A 18 -4.13 16.37 -6.37
C ALA A 18 -3.41 15.50 -5.33
N SER A 19 -3.95 14.31 -5.05
CA SER A 19 -3.26 13.31 -4.25
C SER A 19 -1.85 13.17 -4.81
N GLY A 20 -0.80 13.26 -3.98
CA GLY A 20 0.61 13.16 -4.42
C GLY A 20 1.03 11.78 -4.97
N VAL A 21 0.06 10.95 -5.34
CA VAL A 21 0.24 9.63 -5.97
C VAL A 21 0.27 9.83 -7.49
N PRO A 22 1.32 9.36 -8.19
CA PRO A 22 1.44 9.46 -9.64
C PRO A 22 0.28 8.81 -10.40
N GLU A 23 -0.11 9.37 -11.54
CA GLU A 23 -1.25 8.87 -12.34
C GLU A 23 -1.10 7.40 -12.73
N VAL A 24 0.10 7.00 -13.17
CA VAL A 24 0.42 5.62 -13.55
C VAL A 24 0.12 4.59 -12.44
N ILE A 25 0.17 5.01 -11.17
CA ILE A 25 -0.15 4.18 -10.01
C ILE A 25 -1.66 4.14 -9.76
N ARG A 26 -2.39 5.22 -10.05
CA ARG A 26 -3.84 5.31 -9.83
C ARG A 26 -4.63 4.60 -10.93
N THR A 27 -4.19 4.71 -12.18
CA THR A 27 -4.92 4.17 -13.33
C THR A 27 -4.91 2.63 -13.33
N PRO A 28 -6.08 1.96 -13.27
CA PRO A 28 -6.16 0.51 -13.38
C PRO A 28 -5.78 0.04 -14.79
N LEU A 29 -5.20 -1.16 -14.87
CA LEU A 29 -5.00 -1.89 -16.12
C LEU A 29 -6.09 -2.97 -16.22
N ALA A 30 -7.16 -2.68 -16.97
CA ALA A 30 -8.38 -3.49 -16.99
C ALA A 30 -8.14 -4.98 -17.33
N GLU A 31 -7.12 -5.28 -18.14
CA GLU A 31 -6.83 -6.63 -18.60
C GLU A 31 -5.60 -7.25 -17.94
N ALA A 32 -4.99 -6.61 -16.94
CA ALA A 32 -3.79 -7.15 -16.29
C ALA A 32 -4.10 -8.47 -15.58
N PRO A 33 -3.32 -9.55 -15.81
CA PRO A 33 -3.52 -10.81 -15.12
C PRO A 33 -3.23 -10.67 -13.63
N THR A 34 -3.88 -11.49 -12.81
CA THR A 34 -3.61 -11.57 -11.37
C THR A 34 -2.31 -12.32 -11.09
N VAL A 35 -1.74 -12.13 -9.89
CA VAL A 35 -0.53 -12.85 -9.47
C VAL A 35 -0.74 -14.36 -9.50
N ALA A 36 -1.94 -14.81 -9.10
CA ALA A 36 -2.30 -16.22 -9.11
C ALA A 36 -2.37 -16.80 -10.54
N GLN A 37 -2.92 -16.05 -11.50
CA GLN A 37 -2.99 -16.46 -12.91
C GLN A 37 -1.59 -16.57 -13.52
N VAL A 38 -0.74 -15.55 -13.33
CA VAL A 38 0.64 -15.58 -13.85
C VAL A 38 1.46 -16.69 -13.22
N ARG A 39 1.26 -16.99 -11.94
CA ARG A 39 1.96 -18.12 -11.30
C ARG A 39 1.54 -19.48 -11.87
N ALA A 40 0.28 -19.61 -12.29
CA ALA A 40 -0.23 -20.86 -12.86
C ALA A 40 0.34 -21.13 -14.26
N ASP A 41 0.53 -20.09 -15.07
CA ASP A 41 1.07 -20.18 -16.44
C ASP A 41 1.93 -18.93 -16.78
N PRO A 42 3.18 -18.84 -16.29
CA PRO A 42 3.99 -17.63 -16.44
C PRO A 42 4.30 -17.29 -17.90
N ASP A 43 4.55 -18.31 -18.72
CA ASP A 43 5.02 -18.16 -20.10
C ASP A 43 3.96 -17.50 -20.97
N ARG A 44 2.67 -17.80 -20.74
CA ARG A 44 1.54 -17.15 -21.41
C ARG A 44 1.42 -15.65 -21.10
N HIS A 45 2.00 -15.19 -20.00
CA HIS A 45 1.85 -13.81 -19.53
C HIS A 45 3.13 -12.97 -19.66
N LEU A 46 4.21 -13.52 -20.21
CA LEU A 46 5.48 -12.78 -20.40
C LEU A 46 5.28 -11.52 -21.25
N GLY A 47 5.99 -10.45 -20.90
CA GLY A 47 5.93 -9.18 -21.60
C GLY A 47 4.64 -8.39 -21.37
N ARG A 48 3.64 -8.93 -20.66
CA ARG A 48 2.42 -8.18 -20.34
C ARG A 48 2.70 -7.17 -19.25
N ARG A 49 2.13 -5.98 -19.40
CA ARG A 49 2.19 -4.93 -18.39
C ARG A 49 1.20 -5.21 -17.26
N VAL A 50 1.63 -5.02 -16.03
CA VAL A 50 0.83 -5.24 -14.81
C VAL A 50 0.95 -4.06 -13.85
N ARG A 51 -0.09 -3.90 -13.03
CA ARG A 51 -0.11 -3.01 -11.88
C ARG A 51 -0.49 -3.83 -10.66
N TRP A 52 0.51 -4.20 -9.87
CA TRP A 52 0.34 -5.05 -8.69
C TRP A 52 0.81 -4.31 -7.45
N GLY A 53 0.36 -4.74 -6.29
CA GLY A 53 0.86 -4.21 -5.04
C GLY A 53 0.55 -5.12 -3.88
N GLY A 54 0.99 -4.70 -2.71
CA GLY A 54 0.97 -5.55 -1.55
C GLY A 54 1.84 -5.05 -0.41
N ALA A 55 2.14 -5.96 0.52
CA ALA A 55 3.02 -5.71 1.65
C ALA A 55 4.41 -6.29 1.39
N ILE A 56 5.45 -5.49 1.63
CA ILE A 56 6.85 -5.92 1.48
C ILE A 56 7.17 -6.96 2.56
N VAL A 57 7.81 -8.06 2.17
CA VAL A 57 8.29 -9.09 3.10
C VAL A 57 9.79 -9.05 3.27
N ARG A 58 10.51 -8.84 2.16
CA ARG A 58 11.96 -8.92 2.12
C ARG A 58 12.50 -8.06 0.98
N VAL A 59 13.67 -7.48 1.20
CA VAL A 59 14.46 -6.76 0.19
C VAL A 59 15.79 -7.49 0.04
N HIS A 60 16.23 -7.71 -1.20
CA HIS A 60 17.51 -8.34 -1.50
C HIS A 60 18.22 -7.55 -2.61
N ASN A 61 19.20 -6.76 -2.21
CA ASN A 61 20.04 -5.98 -3.11
C ASN A 61 21.06 -6.89 -3.79
N ARG A 62 21.16 -6.78 -5.12
CA ARG A 62 22.17 -7.40 -5.97
C ARG A 62 23.04 -6.29 -6.58
N GLU A 63 24.06 -6.67 -7.34
CA GLU A 63 25.00 -5.70 -7.93
C GLU A 63 24.32 -4.69 -8.86
N GLN A 64 23.33 -5.12 -9.64
CA GLN A 64 22.70 -4.30 -10.68
C GLN A 64 21.24 -3.92 -10.39
N ASP A 65 20.59 -4.64 -9.48
CA ASP A 65 19.17 -4.47 -9.20
C ASP A 65 18.82 -4.92 -7.78
N THR A 66 17.59 -4.61 -7.38
CA THR A 66 17.02 -5.04 -6.11
C THR A 66 15.79 -5.91 -6.34
N LEU A 67 15.74 -7.05 -5.66
CA LEU A 67 14.56 -7.89 -5.59
C LEU A 67 13.76 -7.60 -4.33
N VAL A 68 12.58 -7.03 -4.50
CA VAL A 68 11.61 -6.81 -3.42
C VAL A 68 10.56 -7.92 -3.47
N GLU A 69 10.51 -8.74 -2.42
CA GLU A 69 9.50 -9.78 -2.24
C GLU A 69 8.23 -9.18 -1.64
N VAL A 70 7.10 -9.33 -2.33
CA VAL A 70 5.82 -8.70 -1.96
C VAL A 70 4.74 -9.77 -1.82
N VAL A 71 3.98 -9.73 -0.71
CA VAL A 71 2.70 -10.46 -0.60
C VAL A 71 1.66 -9.67 -1.38
N ALA A 72 1.13 -10.27 -2.45
CA ALA A 72 0.13 -9.64 -3.28
C ALA A 72 -1.18 -9.41 -2.51
N LEU A 73 -1.67 -8.18 -2.58
CA LEU A 73 -2.95 -7.75 -2.03
C LEU A 73 -3.73 -7.02 -3.13
N ARG A 74 -5.06 -7.05 -3.04
CA ARG A 74 -5.89 -6.30 -3.99
C ARG A 74 -5.62 -4.80 -3.86
N LEU A 75 -5.73 -4.10 -4.97
CA LEU A 75 -5.58 -2.66 -5.00
C LEU A 75 -6.94 -1.98 -4.91
N ARG A 76 -7.02 -0.90 -4.15
CA ARG A 76 -8.12 0.06 -4.18
C ARG A 76 -8.10 0.84 -5.50
N SER A 77 -9.14 1.64 -5.73
CA SER A 77 -9.25 2.52 -6.90
C SER A 77 -8.11 3.53 -7.02
N ASP A 78 -7.55 3.98 -5.90
CA ASP A 78 -6.37 4.87 -5.84
C ASP A 78 -5.04 4.13 -6.03
N GLY A 79 -5.07 2.80 -6.19
CA GLY A 79 -3.90 1.95 -6.30
C GLY A 79 -3.28 1.53 -4.97
N ARG A 80 -3.85 1.90 -3.82
CA ARG A 80 -3.34 1.47 -2.51
C ARG A 80 -3.72 0.02 -2.22
N PRO A 81 -2.79 -0.84 -1.76
CA PRO A 81 -3.12 -2.20 -1.32
C PRO A 81 -4.13 -2.20 -0.17
N VAL A 82 -5.16 -3.05 -0.25
CA VAL A 82 -6.11 -3.29 0.85
C VAL A 82 -5.41 -4.06 1.98
N GLY A 83 -5.77 -3.78 3.24
CA GLY A 83 -5.02 -4.22 4.42
C GLY A 83 -4.85 -5.74 4.55
N GLU A 84 -3.91 -6.14 5.42
CA GLU A 84 -3.41 -7.52 5.60
C GLU A 84 -4.46 -8.60 5.95
N LYS A 85 -5.70 -8.22 6.27
CA LYS A 85 -6.78 -9.16 6.65
C LYS A 85 -7.45 -9.83 5.44
N GLU A 86 -7.14 -9.42 4.21
CA GLU A 86 -7.71 -10.04 3.01
C GLU A 86 -6.90 -11.25 2.51
N ARG A 87 -7.57 -12.15 1.77
CA ARG A 87 -6.96 -13.32 1.16
C ARG A 87 -5.91 -12.89 0.14
N THR A 88 -4.66 -13.33 0.33
CA THR A 88 -3.56 -13.04 -0.59
C THR A 88 -3.68 -13.81 -1.92
N GLU A 89 -3.28 -13.17 -3.01
CA GLU A 89 -3.17 -13.78 -4.34
C GLU A 89 -1.83 -14.51 -4.57
N GLY A 90 -1.00 -14.61 -3.52
CA GLY A 90 0.34 -15.20 -3.56
C GLY A 90 1.43 -14.16 -3.36
N ARG A 91 2.64 -14.50 -3.80
CA ARG A 91 3.81 -13.61 -3.76
C ARG A 91 4.41 -13.42 -5.13
N PHE A 92 4.95 -12.23 -5.36
CA PHE A 92 5.71 -11.88 -6.56
C PHE A 92 7.01 -11.16 -6.17
N LEU A 93 7.93 -11.07 -7.12
CA LEU A 93 9.15 -10.28 -7.01
C LEU A 93 9.01 -9.01 -7.85
N ALA A 94 9.24 -7.86 -7.23
CA ALA A 94 9.45 -6.61 -7.93
C ALA A 94 10.96 -6.41 -8.11
N ARG A 95 11.42 -6.43 -9.37
CA ARG A 95 12.80 -6.19 -9.74
C ARG A 95 12.98 -4.71 -10.09
N ILE A 96 13.65 -3.98 -9.20
CA ILE A 96 13.90 -2.54 -9.33
C ILE A 96 15.35 -2.35 -9.76
N GLY A 97 15.60 -1.57 -10.81
CA GLY A 97 16.97 -1.26 -11.23
C GLY A 97 17.76 -0.53 -10.14
N GLY A 98 19.00 -0.95 -9.92
CA GLY A 98 19.90 -0.39 -8.92
C GLY A 98 19.56 -0.76 -7.47
N PHE A 99 20.11 0.04 -6.56
CA PHE A 99 19.97 -0.12 -5.12
C PHE A 99 18.69 0.56 -4.59
N VAL A 100 17.99 -0.11 -3.67
CA VAL A 100 17.04 0.56 -2.77
C VAL A 100 17.40 0.32 -1.31
N ASP A 101 17.13 1.31 -0.46
CA ASP A 101 17.40 1.23 0.97
C ASP A 101 16.36 0.33 1.68
N PRO A 102 16.78 -0.80 2.30
CA PRO A 102 15.88 -1.67 3.05
C PRO A 102 15.20 -1.00 4.27
N ALA A 103 15.79 0.07 4.82
CA ALA A 103 15.17 0.84 5.89
C ALA A 103 13.94 1.61 5.39
N VAL A 104 13.98 2.09 4.14
CA VAL A 104 12.85 2.75 3.47
C VAL A 104 11.85 1.71 2.96
N PHE A 105 12.32 0.64 2.33
CA PHE A 105 11.53 -0.50 1.85
C PHE A 105 11.30 -1.54 2.96
N SER A 106 10.90 -1.05 4.13
CA SER A 106 10.79 -1.89 5.33
C SER A 106 9.67 -2.94 5.22
N LYS A 107 9.89 -4.07 5.90
CA LYS A 107 8.91 -5.15 6.00
C LYS A 107 7.56 -4.63 6.53
N GLY A 108 6.47 -5.04 5.89
CA GLY A 108 5.11 -4.63 6.20
C GLY A 108 4.67 -3.32 5.53
N ARG A 109 5.61 -2.55 4.96
CA ARG A 109 5.26 -1.34 4.21
C ARG A 109 4.51 -1.72 2.94
N SER A 110 3.46 -0.96 2.62
CA SER A 110 2.69 -1.18 1.40
C SER A 110 3.40 -0.55 0.19
N ILE A 111 3.41 -1.29 -0.91
CA ILE A 111 3.98 -0.86 -2.19
C ILE A 111 3.01 -1.16 -3.33
N THR A 112 2.97 -0.28 -4.31
CA THR A 112 2.35 -0.54 -5.62
C THR A 112 3.42 -0.40 -6.69
N VAL A 113 3.45 -1.33 -7.63
CA VAL A 113 4.38 -1.34 -8.75
C VAL A 113 3.62 -1.42 -10.07
N VAL A 114 4.17 -0.76 -11.07
CA VAL A 114 3.77 -0.86 -12.46
C VAL A 114 4.99 -1.28 -13.25
N GLY A 115 4.83 -2.28 -14.10
CA GLY A 115 5.94 -2.81 -14.87
C GLY A 115 5.53 -3.93 -15.78
N THR A 116 6.53 -4.60 -16.32
CA THR A 116 6.35 -5.65 -17.32
C THR A 116 6.71 -7.01 -16.73
N LEU A 117 5.94 -8.04 -17.07
CA LEU A 117 6.20 -9.40 -16.60
C LEU A 117 7.42 -10.02 -17.27
N GLU A 118 8.27 -10.58 -16.44
CA GLU A 118 9.54 -11.21 -16.80
C GLU A 118 9.51 -12.72 -16.53
N PRO A 119 10.50 -13.49 -17.02
CA PRO A 119 10.62 -14.91 -16.70
C PRO A 119 10.51 -15.16 -15.19
N ALA A 120 9.60 -16.06 -14.83
CA ALA A 120 9.34 -16.39 -13.42
C ALA A 120 10.59 -17.01 -12.76
N ALA A 121 10.79 -16.68 -11.49
CA ALA A 121 11.95 -17.15 -10.73
C ALA A 121 11.55 -18.26 -9.75
N LYS A 122 12.23 -19.41 -9.84
CA LYS A 122 12.11 -20.48 -8.82
C LYS A 122 12.99 -20.12 -7.62
N ARG A 123 12.37 -19.91 -6.46
CA ARG A 123 13.06 -19.65 -5.19
C ARG A 123 12.38 -20.40 -4.06
N LYS A 124 12.92 -20.31 -2.84
CA LYS A 124 12.31 -20.92 -1.67
C LYS A 124 11.67 -19.88 -0.76
N ILE A 125 10.52 -20.22 -0.19
CA ILE A 125 9.97 -19.53 0.99
C ILE A 125 10.24 -20.44 2.19
N GLY A 126 11.27 -20.10 2.97
CA GLY A 126 11.81 -21.05 3.94
C GLY A 126 12.38 -22.28 3.22
N ALA A 127 11.86 -23.47 3.51
CA ALA A 127 12.22 -24.70 2.80
C ALA A 127 11.32 -24.99 1.57
N TYR A 128 10.18 -24.32 1.44
CA TYR A 128 9.17 -24.64 0.44
C TYR A 128 9.56 -24.06 -0.95
N PRO A 129 9.66 -24.88 -2.01
CA PRO A 129 9.93 -24.40 -3.36
C PRO A 129 8.72 -23.61 -3.88
N TYR A 130 8.96 -22.41 -4.40
CA TYR A 130 7.93 -21.49 -4.85
C TYR A 130 8.33 -20.84 -6.18
N LEU A 131 7.38 -20.77 -7.10
CA LEU A 131 7.51 -20.08 -8.37
C LEU A 131 7.01 -18.65 -8.22
N PHE A 132 7.93 -17.68 -8.29
CA PHE A 132 7.61 -16.26 -8.20
C PHE A 132 7.38 -15.68 -9.60
N PRO A 133 6.19 -15.13 -9.90
CA PRO A 133 6.07 -14.11 -10.93
C PRO A 133 7.05 -12.97 -10.66
N VAL A 134 7.68 -12.47 -11.71
CA VAL A 134 8.65 -11.36 -11.62
C VAL A 134 8.12 -10.20 -12.44
N VAL A 135 8.13 -9.01 -11.83
CA VAL A 135 7.79 -7.75 -12.47
C VAL A 135 9.07 -6.94 -12.60
N GLY A 136 9.50 -6.67 -13.84
CA GLY A 136 10.49 -5.63 -14.13
C GLY A 136 9.84 -4.28 -13.91
N VAL A 137 10.24 -3.59 -12.83
CA VAL A 137 9.55 -2.39 -12.36
C VAL A 137 9.92 -1.18 -13.21
N GLU A 138 8.92 -0.53 -13.79
CA GLU A 138 9.04 0.76 -14.48
C GLU A 138 8.75 1.92 -13.52
N HIS A 139 7.71 1.75 -12.69
CA HIS A 139 7.31 2.72 -11.68
C HIS A 139 6.90 2.01 -10.40
N TYR A 140 7.18 2.63 -9.26
CA TYR A 140 6.67 2.17 -7.98
C TYR A 140 6.25 3.34 -7.10
N TYR A 141 5.41 3.02 -6.12
CA TYR A 141 4.99 3.97 -5.10
C TYR A 141 4.97 3.28 -3.73
N LEU A 142 5.72 3.85 -2.80
CA LEU A 142 5.74 3.42 -1.41
C LEU A 142 4.71 4.22 -0.62
N TRP A 143 3.70 3.53 -0.12
CA TRP A 143 2.68 4.16 0.69
C TRP A 143 3.23 4.49 2.07
N GLU A 144 2.73 5.57 2.67
CA GLU A 144 2.94 5.83 4.08
C GLU A 144 2.40 4.65 4.90
N PRO A 145 3.11 4.23 5.95
CA PRO A 145 2.57 3.26 6.89
C PRO A 145 1.20 3.72 7.37
N LEU A 146 0.24 2.80 7.43
CA LEU A 146 -1.04 3.10 8.06
C LEU A 146 -0.73 3.50 9.51
N ARG A 147 -0.83 4.79 9.83
CA ARG A 147 -0.74 5.26 11.20
C ARG A 147 -1.83 4.50 11.96
N ARG A 148 -1.43 3.63 12.89
CA ARG A 148 -2.38 3.02 13.81
C ARG A 148 -3.01 4.19 14.55
N ARG A 149 -4.28 4.49 14.23
CA ARG A 149 -5.02 5.48 14.99
C ARG A 149 -5.02 4.94 16.43
N PRO A 150 -4.61 5.74 17.44
CA PRO A 150 -4.76 5.32 18.81
C PRO A 150 -6.23 4.93 19.02
N PRO A 151 -6.52 3.92 19.85
CA PRO A 151 -7.90 3.61 20.19
C PRO A 151 -8.60 4.90 20.62
N PRO A 152 -9.88 5.08 20.26
CA PRO A 152 -10.63 6.23 20.75
C PRO A 152 -10.50 6.29 22.27
N PRO A 153 -10.40 7.49 22.86
CA PRO A 153 -10.42 7.60 24.31
C PRO A 153 -11.68 6.91 24.83
N PRO A 154 -11.61 6.30 26.02
CA PRO A 154 -12.76 5.65 26.58
C PRO A 154 -13.91 6.64 26.75
N PRO A 155 -15.17 6.18 26.61
CA PRO A 155 -16.30 7.07 26.73
C PRO A 155 -16.38 7.68 28.14
N PRO A 156 -17.01 8.86 28.33
CA PRO A 156 -17.01 9.56 29.62
C PRO A 156 -17.54 8.72 30.79
N TRP A 157 -18.49 7.81 30.55
CA TRP A 157 -19.07 6.91 31.55
C TRP A 157 -18.19 5.72 31.93
N TRP A 158 -16.97 5.61 31.39
CA TRP A 158 -15.94 4.66 31.84
C TRP A 158 -15.09 5.18 33.00
N TYR A 159 -15.22 6.47 33.33
CA TYR A 159 -14.59 7.08 34.50
C TYR A 159 -15.57 7.06 35.68
N ASP A 160 -15.12 6.55 36.82
CA ASP A 160 -15.88 6.59 38.07
C ASP A 160 -15.98 8.05 38.56
N PRO A 161 -17.18 8.63 38.69
CA PRO A 161 -17.37 10.01 39.15
C PRO A 161 -16.80 10.30 40.55
N TRP A 162 -16.50 9.26 41.34
CA TRP A 162 -15.99 9.36 42.70
C TRP A 162 -14.47 9.18 42.82
N CYS A 163 -13.75 9.04 41.70
CA CYS A 163 -12.28 8.92 41.67
C CYS A 163 -11.62 10.32 41.67
N PRO A 164 -10.98 10.80 42.76
CA PRO A 164 -10.63 12.22 42.91
C PRO A 164 -9.21 12.62 42.46
N ASP A 165 -8.42 11.74 41.84
CA ASP A 165 -6.99 12.04 41.60
C ASP A 165 -6.65 12.22 40.10
N PRO A 166 -6.21 13.42 39.67
CA PRO A 166 -5.88 13.71 38.28
C PRO A 166 -4.59 13.06 37.78
N PHE A 167 -3.76 12.47 38.65
CA PHE A 167 -2.38 12.10 38.33
C PHE A 167 -2.12 10.58 38.35
N TYR A 168 -2.99 9.76 38.94
CA TYR A 168 -2.80 8.29 39.00
C TYR A 168 -4.08 7.47 38.72
N PRO A 169 -4.48 7.31 37.45
CA PRO A 169 -5.73 6.60 37.08
C PRO A 169 -5.69 5.08 37.30
N TRP A 170 -4.52 4.47 37.50
CA TRP A 170 -4.35 3.01 37.67
C TRP A 170 -4.79 2.48 39.05
N ARG A 171 -5.15 3.37 39.99
CA ARG A 171 -5.61 3.02 41.34
C ARG A 171 -7.12 2.85 41.47
N CYS A 172 -7.89 3.19 40.43
CA CYS A 172 -9.35 3.07 40.42
C CYS A 172 -9.74 1.80 39.66
N HIS A 173 -10.46 0.90 40.34
CA HIS A 173 -11.04 -0.30 39.73
C HIS A 173 -12.21 0.09 38.81
N PRO A 174 -12.55 -0.74 37.80
CA PRO A 174 -13.79 -0.57 37.06
C PRO A 174 -14.97 -0.55 38.03
N ALA A 175 -15.97 0.31 37.81
CA ALA A 175 -17.17 0.45 38.64
C ALA A 175 -18.07 -0.82 38.70
N TRP A 176 -17.63 -1.93 38.11
CA TRP A 176 -18.33 -3.20 38.04
C TRP A 176 -17.36 -4.30 38.48
N TRP A 177 -17.45 -4.67 39.76
CA TRP A 177 -17.13 -6.00 40.26
C TRP A 177 -18.42 -6.80 40.36
#